data_AF-A0A958HLF9-F1
#
_entry.id   AF-A0A958HLF9-F1
#
_cell.length_a   1.000
_cell.length_b   1.000
_cell.length_c   1.000
_cell.angle_alpha   90.00
_cell.angle_beta   90.00
_cell.angle_gamma   90.00
#
_symmetry.space_group_name_H-M   'P 1'
#
loop_
_entity.id
_entity.type
_entity.pdbx_description
1 polymer ?
#
loop_
_entity_poly.entity_id
_entity_poly.type
_entity_poly.pdbx_seq_one_letter_code
_entity_poly.pdbx_strand_id
1 'polypeptide(L)'
;AGIAPQHAAEKAGAAPQDMGNGFELGHFGGLFLWTDEMENKFDSSNYEDAVPDSLTAGSRWAWTRSDITDAYPTSLYTLKFRLSLLESPYSDITITASKVSSAHVVEVSQSTTDGYSAGEYSWSAVVVRDSDSEEVTVDRGHITVEPDLGASPGDTRSWVYRVLVAIRATIEGTASKEQAGYSIGGRSLSLRSPAELLELEREFSRRWRDEKRDIDRKAGRAAGSRVLVGMSA
;
A
#
# COMPACT_ATOMS: atom_id res chain seq x y z
N ALA A 1 19.57 86.46 17.08
CA ALA A 1 20.37 86.01 15.94
C ALA A 1 19.68 84.77 15.39
N GLY A 2 18.79 84.88 14.39
CA GLY A 2 19.13 85.05 12.96
C GLY A 2 19.40 83.65 12.39
N ILE A 3 18.79 83.11 11.34
CA ILE A 3 18.01 83.59 10.18
C ILE A 3 17.17 82.39 9.69
N ALA A 4 16.01 82.65 9.06
CA ALA A 4 15.11 81.68 8.44
C ALA A 4 15.58 81.26 7.00
N PRO A 5 14.70 80.98 6.01
CA PRO A 5 14.22 79.66 5.56
C PRO A 5 14.46 79.40 4.05
N GLN A 6 14.04 78.25 3.50
CA GLN A 6 13.67 78.07 2.07
C GLN A 6 13.02 76.69 1.88
N HIS A 7 11.69 76.54 1.69
CA HIS A 7 10.80 76.79 0.54
C HIS A 7 11.01 75.92 -0.72
N ALA A 8 9.84 75.51 -1.27
CA ALA A 8 9.53 74.98 -2.62
C ALA A 8 9.42 73.44 -2.69
N ALA A 9 8.22 72.85 -2.85
CA ALA A 9 7.35 72.78 -4.05
C ALA A 9 7.32 71.30 -4.52
N GLU A 10 6.32 70.67 -5.13
CA GLU A 10 4.95 70.96 -5.55
C GLU A 10 4.46 69.70 -6.32
N LYS A 11 3.13 69.40 -6.28
CA LYS A 11 2.31 68.56 -7.19
C LYS A 11 2.52 67.03 -7.22
N ALA A 12 1.53 66.16 -7.02
CA ALA A 12 0.16 65.99 -7.56
C ALA A 12 0.11 65.44 -9.01
N GLY A 13 -0.62 64.34 -9.21
CA GLY A 13 -1.06 63.78 -10.51
C GLY A 13 -1.02 62.24 -10.50
N ALA A 14 -2.12 61.54 -10.18
CA ALA A 14 -3.23 61.16 -11.07
C ALA A 14 -2.96 59.90 -11.93
N ALA A 15 -3.83 58.90 -11.76
CA ALA A 15 -3.93 57.68 -12.57
C ALA A 15 -4.29 57.98 -14.04
N PRO A 16 -4.27 56.97 -14.93
CA PRO A 16 -5.57 56.40 -15.28
C PRO A 16 -5.58 54.88 -15.54
N GLN A 17 -6.82 54.37 -15.53
CA GLN A 17 -7.26 53.04 -15.95
C GLN A 17 -7.09 52.85 -17.46
N ASP A 18 -6.83 51.63 -17.90
CA ASP A 18 -7.04 51.20 -19.29
C ASP A 18 -7.93 49.95 -19.32
N MET A 19 -9.11 50.11 -19.93
CA MET A 19 -9.99 49.03 -20.39
C MET A 19 -9.96 49.06 -21.91
N GLY A 20 -9.70 47.92 -22.56
CA GLY A 20 -9.88 47.85 -24.01
C GLY A 20 -9.54 46.51 -24.69
N ASN A 21 -10.56 45.64 -24.79
CA ASN A 21 -10.93 44.81 -25.94
C ASN A 21 -9.91 43.89 -26.66
N GLY A 22 -10.23 42.58 -26.64
CA GLY A 22 -10.76 41.91 -27.84
C GLY A 22 -9.87 40.90 -28.61
N PHE A 23 -10.37 39.66 -28.66
CA PHE A 23 -10.16 38.59 -29.66
C PHE A 23 -8.78 37.92 -29.80
N GLU A 24 -8.72 36.63 -29.45
CA GLU A 24 -8.54 35.55 -30.44
C GLU A 24 -8.91 34.17 -29.85
N LEU A 25 -9.79 33.44 -30.55
CA LEU A 25 -10.05 32.02 -30.35
C LEU A 25 -8.92 31.24 -31.03
N GLY A 26 -8.16 30.47 -30.27
CA GLY A 26 -7.15 29.55 -30.78
C GLY A 26 -7.15 28.24 -29.99
N HIS A 27 -8.07 27.34 -30.34
CA HIS A 27 -7.92 25.91 -30.03
C HIS A 27 -6.80 25.35 -30.91
N PHE A 28 -5.64 25.05 -30.33
CA PHE A 28 -4.69 24.11 -30.92
C PHE A 28 -4.14 23.19 -29.83
N GLY A 29 -4.14 21.90 -30.17
CA GLY A 29 -4.06 20.78 -29.24
C GLY A 29 -2.86 20.82 -28.29
N GLY A 30 -3.19 20.90 -27.00
CA GLY A 30 -2.28 20.50 -25.94
C GLY A 30 -2.17 18.98 -25.95
N LEU A 31 -1.06 18.49 -26.47
CA LEU A 31 -0.55 17.15 -26.24
C LEU A 31 -0.50 16.94 -24.72
N PHE A 32 -1.48 16.23 -24.14
CA PHE A 32 -1.43 15.77 -22.76
C PHE A 32 -0.29 14.75 -22.66
N LEU A 33 0.93 15.26 -22.41
CA LEU A 33 2.02 14.46 -21.87
C LEU A 33 1.60 14.13 -20.44
N TRP A 34 0.95 12.98 -20.25
CA TRP A 34 0.87 12.34 -18.95
C TRP A 34 2.29 11.88 -18.62
N THR A 35 3.10 12.80 -18.08
CA THR A 35 4.20 12.38 -17.24
C THR A 35 3.52 11.79 -16.02
N ASP A 36 3.60 10.47 -15.86
CA ASP A 36 3.29 9.80 -14.60
C ASP A 36 4.40 10.25 -13.63
N GLU A 37 4.28 11.48 -13.13
CA GLU A 37 5.21 12.06 -12.18
C GLU A 37 5.01 11.30 -10.88
N MET A 38 6.07 10.66 -10.40
CA MET A 38 6.05 9.93 -9.14
C MET A 38 5.62 10.88 -8.02
N GLU A 39 4.38 10.73 -7.55
CA GLU A 39 3.84 11.57 -6.49
C GLU A 39 4.61 11.37 -5.19
N ASN A 40 4.80 12.47 -4.46
CA ASN A 40 5.45 12.41 -3.16
C ASN A 40 4.55 11.68 -2.14
N LYS A 41 4.86 10.42 -1.85
CA LYS A 41 4.14 9.58 -0.87
C LYS A 41 4.37 9.97 0.59
N PHE A 42 5.13 11.04 0.88
CA PHE A 42 5.15 11.67 2.21
C PHE A 42 4.13 12.79 2.37
N ASP A 43 3.58 13.31 1.26
CA ASP A 43 2.52 14.30 1.28
C ASP A 43 1.16 13.60 1.44
N SER A 44 0.44 13.93 2.52
CA SER A 44 -0.83 13.29 2.88
C SER A 44 -1.95 13.55 1.87
N SER A 45 -1.81 14.54 0.99
CA SER A 45 -2.75 14.77 -0.11
C SER A 45 -2.69 13.70 -1.21
N ASN A 46 -1.58 12.95 -1.29
CA ASN A 46 -1.35 11.90 -2.29
C ASN A 46 -1.56 10.48 -1.72
N TYR A 47 -2.12 10.38 -0.51
CA TYR A 47 -2.41 9.10 0.12
C TYR A 47 -3.61 8.43 -0.55
N GLU A 48 -3.57 7.10 -0.63
CA GLU A 48 -4.69 6.34 -1.16
C GLU A 48 -5.89 6.42 -0.19
N ASP A 49 -7.08 6.67 -0.73
CA ASP A 49 -8.31 6.77 0.07
C ASP A 49 -9.02 5.42 0.23
N ALA A 50 -8.25 4.40 0.55
CA ALA A 50 -8.71 3.05 0.82
C ALA A 50 -7.71 2.32 1.71
N VAL A 51 -8.13 1.24 2.33
CA VAL A 51 -7.20 0.34 3.03
C VAL A 51 -6.38 -0.40 1.97
N PRO A 52 -5.04 -0.34 2.00
CA PRO A 52 -4.22 -1.07 1.04
C PRO A 52 -4.39 -2.59 1.16
N ASP A 53 -4.22 -3.32 0.06
CA ASP A 53 -4.25 -4.79 0.09
C ASP A 53 -2.96 -5.40 0.69
N SER A 54 -1.85 -4.69 0.55
CA SER A 54 -0.53 -5.12 1.00
C SER A 54 0.27 -3.98 1.60
N LEU A 55 1.00 -4.26 2.67
CA LEU A 55 1.90 -3.35 3.37
C LEU A 55 3.25 -4.03 3.55
N THR A 56 4.32 -3.26 3.73
CA THR A 56 5.66 -3.82 4.01
C THR A 56 6.08 -3.48 5.43
N ALA A 57 6.47 -4.47 6.22
CA ALA A 57 7.11 -4.24 7.52
C ALA A 57 8.37 -3.36 7.32
N GLY A 58 8.71 -2.54 8.31
CA GLY A 58 9.86 -1.63 8.19
C GLY A 58 9.68 -0.50 7.15
N SER A 59 8.47 -0.24 6.66
CA SER A 59 8.15 0.89 5.77
C SER A 59 7.08 1.78 6.39
N ARG A 60 7.04 3.07 6.01
CA ARG A 60 5.96 3.96 6.45
C ARG A 60 4.64 3.46 5.86
N TRP A 61 3.63 3.29 6.70
CA TRP A 61 2.27 3.01 6.24
C TRP A 61 1.46 4.30 6.25
N ALA A 62 0.73 4.55 5.17
CA ALA A 62 -0.04 5.77 4.98
C ALA A 62 -1.24 5.53 4.07
N TRP A 63 -2.44 5.88 4.54
CA TRP A 63 -3.68 5.90 3.76
C TRP A 63 -4.73 6.78 4.43
N THR A 64 -5.83 7.07 3.74
CA THR A 64 -6.95 7.85 4.28
C THR A 64 -8.27 7.08 4.20
N ARG A 65 -9.24 7.54 5.00
CA ARG A 65 -10.65 7.10 4.98
C ARG A 65 -11.55 8.33 4.98
N SER A 66 -11.67 8.99 3.83
CA SER A 66 -12.58 10.11 3.63
C SER A 66 -14.03 9.63 3.50
N ASP A 67 -14.23 8.43 2.95
CA ASP A 67 -15.51 7.74 2.74
C ASP A 67 -16.42 7.66 3.98
N ILE A 68 -15.84 7.55 5.17
CA ILE A 68 -16.61 7.43 6.43
C ILE A 68 -16.86 8.78 7.12
N THR A 69 -16.26 9.88 6.65
CA THR A 69 -16.21 11.15 7.39
C THR A 69 -17.57 11.84 7.47
N ASP A 70 -18.43 11.64 6.46
CA ASP A 70 -19.80 12.17 6.46
C ASP A 70 -20.67 11.58 7.60
N ALA A 71 -20.53 10.27 7.85
CA ALA A 71 -21.25 9.58 8.94
C ALA A 71 -20.52 9.70 10.28
N TYR A 72 -19.19 9.75 10.26
CA TYR A 72 -18.33 9.79 11.43
C TYR A 72 -17.34 10.97 11.35
N PRO A 73 -17.79 12.22 11.58
CA PRO A 73 -16.94 13.40 11.50
C PRO A 73 -15.75 13.33 12.44
N THR A 74 -14.57 13.76 11.98
CA THR A 74 -13.32 13.73 12.74
C THR A 74 -13.35 14.61 14.00
N SER A 75 -14.28 15.56 14.10
CA SER A 75 -14.50 16.38 15.30
C SER A 75 -15.17 15.65 16.47
N LEU A 76 -15.83 14.52 16.20
CA LEU A 76 -16.62 13.77 17.19
C LEU A 76 -16.20 12.30 17.33
N TYR A 77 -15.48 11.79 16.36
CA TYR A 77 -15.15 10.37 16.23
C TYR A 77 -13.68 10.17 15.92
N THR A 78 -13.08 9.15 16.53
CA THR A 78 -11.72 8.69 16.27
C THR A 78 -11.75 7.33 15.59
N LEU A 79 -11.11 7.20 14.42
CA LEU A 79 -10.95 5.92 13.75
C LEU A 79 -9.74 5.16 14.32
N LYS A 80 -9.93 3.87 14.58
CA LYS A 80 -8.88 2.92 14.95
C LYS A 80 -8.92 1.71 14.03
N PHE A 81 -7.76 1.17 13.69
CA PHE A 81 -7.62 -0.14 13.08
C PHE A 81 -7.10 -1.12 14.12
N ARG A 82 -7.77 -2.27 14.23
CA ARG A 82 -7.30 -3.43 14.98
C ARG A 82 -6.94 -4.51 13.99
N LEU A 83 -5.69 -4.95 13.96
CA LEU A 83 -5.23 -6.03 13.11
C LEU A 83 -4.78 -7.20 13.99
N SER A 84 -5.09 -8.41 13.55
CA SER A 84 -4.68 -9.66 14.20
C SER A 84 -4.16 -10.64 13.17
N LEU A 85 -2.95 -11.16 13.35
CA LEU A 85 -2.32 -12.14 12.47
C LEU A 85 -3.14 -13.43 12.47
N LEU A 86 -3.49 -13.96 11.30
CA LEU A 86 -4.30 -15.19 11.21
C LEU A 86 -3.56 -16.40 11.77
N GLU A 87 -2.23 -16.41 11.72
CA GLU A 87 -1.40 -17.51 12.20
C GLU A 87 -1.19 -17.48 13.74
N SER A 88 -1.55 -16.39 14.43
CA SER A 88 -1.36 -16.25 15.88
C SER A 88 -2.40 -15.34 16.53
N PRO A 89 -3.13 -15.81 17.56
CA PRO A 89 -4.14 -15.00 18.25
C PRO A 89 -3.57 -13.87 19.12
N TYR A 90 -2.24 -13.67 19.15
CA TYR A 90 -1.54 -12.79 20.08
C TYR A 90 -0.94 -11.51 19.47
N SER A 91 -1.37 -11.12 18.27
CA SER A 91 -0.77 -9.98 17.57
C SER A 91 -1.79 -8.88 17.31
N ASP A 92 -2.26 -8.23 18.38
CA ASP A 92 -3.20 -7.12 18.25
C ASP A 92 -2.44 -5.81 17.96
N ILE A 93 -2.24 -5.52 16.68
CA ILE A 93 -1.78 -4.20 16.25
C ILE A 93 -2.98 -3.25 16.35
N THR A 94 -2.82 -2.16 17.12
CA THR A 94 -3.80 -1.08 17.15
C THR A 94 -3.19 0.18 16.55
N ILE A 95 -3.81 0.70 15.50
CA ILE A 95 -3.42 1.95 14.84
C ILE A 95 -4.53 2.97 15.08
N THR A 96 -4.18 4.17 15.50
CA THR A 96 -5.15 5.27 15.67
C THR A 96 -4.95 6.28 14.54
N ALA A 97 -6.01 6.60 13.81
CA ALA A 97 -5.96 7.60 12.75
C ALA A 97 -5.88 9.01 13.34
N SER A 98 -5.10 9.86 12.69
CA SER A 98 -5.09 11.30 12.92
C SER A 98 -6.36 11.94 12.35
N LYS A 99 -6.85 12.96 13.06
CA LYS A 99 -8.05 13.70 12.70
C LYS A 99 -7.69 14.88 11.82
N VAL A 100 -7.95 14.77 10.52
CA VAL A 100 -7.88 15.88 9.57
C VAL A 100 -9.31 16.25 9.18
N SER A 101 -9.59 17.54 8.95
CA SER A 101 -10.97 18.03 8.78
C SER A 101 -11.76 17.34 7.68
N SER A 102 -11.08 16.80 6.65
CA SER A 102 -11.69 16.13 5.49
C SER A 102 -11.57 14.60 5.50
N ALA A 103 -10.75 14.01 6.38
CA ALA A 103 -10.51 12.57 6.39
C ALA A 103 -9.88 12.08 7.70
N HIS A 104 -10.13 10.81 8.02
CA HIS A 104 -9.31 10.08 8.98
C HIS A 104 -8.01 9.65 8.29
N VAL A 105 -6.87 10.14 8.74
CA VAL A 105 -5.57 9.90 8.12
C VAL A 105 -4.78 8.90 8.95
N VAL A 106 -4.45 7.75 8.37
CA VAL A 106 -3.65 6.73 9.05
C VAL A 106 -2.19 6.89 8.66
N GLU A 107 -1.33 7.00 9.67
CA GLU A 107 0.12 7.01 9.48
C GLU A 107 0.80 6.16 10.54
N VAL A 108 1.66 5.24 10.12
CA VAL A 108 2.50 4.45 11.01
C VAL A 108 3.95 4.61 10.59
N SER A 109 4.83 4.95 11.53
CA SER A 109 6.24 5.16 11.22
C SER A 109 6.94 3.85 10.88
N GLN A 110 7.94 3.94 10.00
CA GLN A 110 8.82 2.81 9.67
C GLN A 110 9.35 2.10 10.94
N SER A 111 9.81 2.86 11.94
CA SER A 111 10.33 2.31 13.19
C SER A 111 9.31 1.47 13.98
N THR A 112 8.03 1.79 13.89
CA THR A 112 6.96 1.02 14.53
C THR A 112 6.62 -0.21 13.70
N THR A 113 6.52 -0.06 12.38
CA THR A 113 6.20 -1.16 11.46
C THR A 113 7.29 -2.22 11.36
N ASP A 114 8.54 -1.86 11.65
CA ASP A 114 9.68 -2.79 11.72
C ASP A 114 9.49 -3.86 12.81
N GLY A 115 8.74 -3.51 13.87
CA GLY A 115 8.39 -4.45 14.94
C GLY A 115 7.23 -5.39 14.60
N TYR A 116 6.56 -5.21 13.46
CA TYR A 116 5.41 -6.03 13.07
C TYR A 116 5.86 -7.27 12.31
N SER A 117 5.23 -8.40 12.63
CA SER A 117 5.54 -9.67 11.97
C SER A 117 4.93 -9.71 10.57
N ALA A 118 5.69 -10.19 9.60
CA ALA A 118 5.16 -10.45 8.25
C ALA A 118 4.16 -11.62 8.26
N GLY A 119 3.10 -11.50 7.47
CA GLY A 119 2.08 -12.53 7.30
C GLY A 119 0.70 -11.95 7.00
N GLU A 120 -0.32 -12.81 7.04
CA GLU A 120 -1.69 -12.43 6.73
C GLU A 120 -2.41 -11.92 7.98
N TYR A 121 -3.01 -10.74 7.89
CA TYR A 121 -3.77 -10.12 8.99
C TYR A 121 -5.25 -10.04 8.65
N SER A 122 -6.09 -10.26 9.66
CA SER A 122 -7.48 -9.83 9.67
C SER A 122 -7.55 -8.47 10.33
N TRP A 123 -8.29 -7.53 9.75
CA TRP A 123 -8.42 -6.19 10.29
C TRP A 123 -9.87 -5.80 10.52
N SER A 124 -10.09 -4.93 11.51
CA SER A 124 -11.37 -4.27 11.78
C SER A 124 -11.14 -2.78 11.95
N ALA A 125 -11.88 -1.98 11.20
CA ALA A 125 -11.96 -0.53 11.37
C ALA A 125 -13.03 -0.24 12.43
N VAL A 126 -12.62 0.40 13.52
CA VAL A 126 -13.44 0.70 14.68
C VAL A 126 -13.51 2.20 14.84
N VAL A 127 -14.70 2.75 14.80
CA VAL A 127 -14.95 4.15 15.15
C VAL A 127 -15.25 4.23 16.64
N VAL A 128 -14.53 5.11 17.33
CA VAL A 128 -14.71 5.43 18.74
C VAL A 128 -15.33 6.81 18.85
N ARG A 129 -16.45 6.93 19.55
CA ARG A 129 -17.07 8.22 19.84
C ARG A 129 -16.32 8.91 20.97
N ASP A 130 -15.88 10.14 20.76
CA ASP A 130 -14.97 10.80 21.71
C ASP A 130 -15.63 11.17 23.04
N SER A 131 -16.96 11.37 23.04
CA SER A 131 -17.69 11.84 24.22
C SER A 131 -17.79 10.81 25.34
N ASP A 132 -17.83 9.52 24.99
CA ASP A 132 -18.08 8.43 25.93
C ASP A 132 -17.26 7.16 25.66
N SER A 133 -16.37 7.20 24.66
CA SER A 133 -15.52 6.07 24.25
C SER A 133 -16.28 4.82 23.79
N GLU A 134 -17.56 4.95 23.43
CA GLU A 134 -18.31 3.86 22.81
C GLU A 134 -17.75 3.53 21.41
N GLU A 135 -17.73 2.24 21.08
CA GLU A 135 -17.06 1.74 19.87
C GLU A 135 -18.02 1.02 18.93
N VAL A 136 -17.89 1.27 17.63
CA VAL A 136 -18.62 0.55 16.59
C VAL A 136 -17.64 0.08 15.52
N THR A 137 -17.72 -1.19 15.12
CA THR A 137 -16.99 -1.68 13.95
C THR A 137 -17.72 -1.24 12.68
N VAL A 138 -17.04 -0.50 11.82
CA VAL A 138 -17.62 0.06 10.58
C VAL A 138 -17.19 -0.72 9.33
N ASP A 139 -16.06 -1.41 9.40
CA ASP A 139 -15.49 -2.12 8.25
C ASP A 139 -14.56 -3.25 8.70
N ARG A 140 -14.35 -4.25 7.86
CA ARG A 140 -13.49 -5.42 8.11
C ARG A 140 -12.90 -5.96 6.82
N GLY A 141 -11.72 -6.55 6.92
CA GLY A 141 -11.10 -7.22 5.78
C GLY A 141 -9.83 -7.98 6.13
N HIS A 142 -9.05 -8.25 5.10
CA HIS A 142 -7.74 -8.87 5.19
C HIS A 142 -6.69 -7.95 4.58
N ILE A 143 -5.46 -8.08 5.06
CA ILE A 143 -4.31 -7.33 4.55
C ILE A 143 -3.05 -8.17 4.73
N THR A 144 -2.18 -8.16 3.72
CA THR A 144 -0.91 -8.88 3.78
C THR A 144 0.19 -7.93 4.23
N VAL A 145 0.94 -8.30 5.27
CA VAL A 145 2.17 -7.60 5.65
C VAL A 145 3.37 -8.37 5.12
N GLU A 146 4.05 -7.82 4.13
CA GLU A 146 5.25 -8.35 3.52
C GLU A 146 6.48 -8.08 4.39
N PRO A 147 7.50 -8.96 4.35
CA PRO A 147 8.74 -8.75 5.09
C PRO A 147 9.55 -7.57 4.54
N ASP A 148 10.29 -6.88 5.41
CA ASP A 148 11.28 -5.89 4.97
C ASP A 148 12.47 -6.58 4.28
N LEU A 149 12.90 -6.05 3.14
CA LEU A 149 14.09 -6.49 2.43
C LEU A 149 15.39 -5.91 3.02
N GLY A 150 15.32 -4.85 3.84
CA GLY A 150 16.47 -4.06 4.30
C GLY A 150 16.90 -4.22 5.77
N ALA A 151 15.99 -4.45 6.71
CA ALA A 151 16.28 -4.27 8.16
C ALA A 151 16.70 -5.52 8.96
N SER A 152 16.66 -6.75 8.43
CA SER A 152 16.99 -7.93 9.25
C SER A 152 17.60 -9.10 8.46
N PRO A 153 18.44 -9.97 9.08
CA PRO A 153 18.80 -11.28 8.52
C PRO A 153 17.62 -12.28 8.56
N GLY A 154 16.39 -11.79 8.40
CA GLY A 154 15.15 -12.57 8.35
C GLY A 154 14.84 -13.06 6.94
N ASP A 155 13.90 -14.00 6.82
CA ASP A 155 13.50 -14.51 5.52
C ASP A 155 12.59 -13.50 4.79
N THR A 156 13.18 -12.78 3.84
CA THR A 156 12.51 -11.78 3.00
C THR A 156 11.66 -12.37 1.88
N ARG A 157 11.60 -13.70 1.78
CA ARG A 157 10.81 -14.39 0.77
C ARG A 157 9.34 -14.28 1.10
N SER A 158 8.53 -14.09 0.06
CA SER A 158 7.08 -14.20 0.16
C SER A 158 6.66 -15.58 0.67
N TRP A 159 5.49 -15.65 1.30
CA TRP A 159 4.93 -16.91 1.77
C TRP A 159 4.87 -17.96 0.67
N VAL A 160 4.43 -17.56 -0.54
CA VAL A 160 4.35 -18.44 -1.71
C VAL A 160 5.72 -19.05 -2.03
N TYR A 161 6.77 -18.23 -2.04
CA TYR A 161 8.11 -18.71 -2.32
C TYR A 161 8.67 -19.59 -1.20
N ARG A 162 8.39 -19.28 0.08
CA ARG A 162 8.78 -20.14 1.22
C ARG A 162 8.16 -21.53 1.11
N VAL A 163 6.86 -21.60 0.80
CA VAL A 163 6.16 -22.88 0.62
C VAL A 163 6.70 -23.64 -0.59
N LEU A 164 6.96 -22.96 -1.71
CA LEU A 164 7.56 -23.57 -2.90
C LEU A 164 8.94 -24.20 -2.58
N VAL A 165 9.79 -23.49 -1.85
CA VAL A 165 11.11 -24.01 -1.43
C VAL A 165 10.95 -25.22 -0.51
N ALA A 166 10.02 -25.19 0.45
CA ALA A 166 9.75 -26.30 1.35
C ALA A 166 9.22 -27.55 0.59
N ILE A 167 8.36 -27.36 -0.42
CA ILE A 167 7.88 -28.45 -1.29
C ILE A 167 9.05 -29.06 -2.05
N ARG A 168 9.89 -28.23 -2.68
CA ARG A 168 11.07 -28.70 -3.44
C ARG A 168 12.05 -29.46 -2.55
N ALA A 169 12.32 -28.97 -1.35
CA ALA A 169 13.14 -29.67 -0.37
C ALA A 169 12.55 -31.03 0.04
N THR A 170 11.22 -31.12 0.17
CA THR A 170 10.53 -32.38 0.48
C THR A 170 10.64 -33.39 -0.67
N ILE A 171 10.53 -32.94 -1.92
CA ILE A 171 10.71 -33.77 -3.11
C ILE A 171 12.14 -34.33 -3.17
N GLU A 172 13.15 -33.47 -2.98
CA GLU A 172 14.56 -33.87 -2.98
C GLU A 172 14.88 -34.87 -1.86
N GLY A 173 14.36 -34.64 -0.66
CA GLY A 173 14.52 -35.55 0.47
C GLY A 173 13.83 -36.90 0.27
N THR A 174 12.69 -36.92 -0.44
CA THR A 174 11.97 -38.18 -0.77
C THR A 174 12.75 -38.98 -1.81
N ALA A 175 13.20 -38.33 -2.89
CA ALA A 175 14.03 -38.97 -3.92
C ALA A 175 15.32 -39.57 -3.34
N SER A 176 15.98 -38.85 -2.43
CA SER A 176 17.18 -39.33 -1.74
C SER A 176 16.92 -40.58 -0.89
N LYS A 177 15.76 -40.66 -0.21
CA LYS A 177 15.36 -41.82 0.61
C LYS A 177 14.99 -43.04 -0.24
N GLU A 178 14.32 -42.83 -1.37
CA GLU A 178 13.97 -43.90 -2.31
C GLU A 178 15.23 -44.49 -2.96
N GLN A 179 16.22 -43.65 -3.32
CA GLN A 179 17.53 -44.11 -3.79
C GLN A 179 18.29 -44.91 -2.74
N ALA A 180 18.15 -44.57 -1.46
CA ALA A 180 18.82 -45.24 -0.34
C ALA A 180 18.20 -46.60 0.05
N GLY A 181 17.13 -47.04 -0.62
CA GLY A 181 16.55 -48.38 -0.43
C GLY A 181 16.08 -48.65 0.99
N TYR A 182 15.04 -47.97 1.46
CA TYR A 182 14.56 -48.10 2.83
C TYR A 182 13.27 -48.94 2.95
N SER A 183 13.35 -50.06 3.67
CA SER A 183 12.19 -50.77 4.22
C SER A 183 12.16 -50.54 5.73
N ILE A 184 11.23 -49.73 6.24
CA ILE A 184 11.04 -49.55 7.69
C ILE A 184 9.74 -50.23 8.11
N GLY A 185 9.86 -51.11 9.10
CA GLY A 185 8.80 -51.99 9.58
C GLY A 185 7.48 -51.29 9.90
N GLY A 186 6.43 -51.74 9.19
CA GLY A 186 5.10 -51.98 9.75
C GLY A 186 4.28 -50.79 10.27
N ARG A 187 4.72 -49.55 10.06
CA ARG A 187 3.93 -48.35 10.41
C ARG A 187 3.90 -47.39 9.23
N SER A 188 2.79 -47.38 8.50
CA SER A 188 2.51 -46.41 7.45
C SER A 188 2.10 -45.09 8.11
N LEU A 189 3.02 -44.12 8.15
CA LEU A 189 2.62 -42.71 8.11
C LEU A 189 2.39 -42.42 6.62
N SER A 190 1.16 -42.13 6.22
CA SER A 190 0.88 -41.75 4.83
C SER A 190 1.53 -40.39 4.56
N LEU A 191 2.78 -40.37 4.12
CA LEU A 191 3.36 -39.21 3.46
C LEU A 191 2.57 -38.97 2.15
N ARG A 192 2.38 -37.70 1.77
CA ARG A 192 1.85 -37.35 0.44
C ARG A 192 2.63 -38.12 -0.63
N SER A 193 1.92 -38.63 -1.62
CA SER A 193 2.53 -39.33 -2.75
C SER A 193 3.46 -38.39 -3.53
N PRO A 194 4.50 -38.92 -4.22
CA PRO A 194 5.34 -38.11 -5.10
C PRO A 194 4.56 -37.33 -6.17
N ALA A 195 3.44 -37.89 -6.66
CA ALA A 195 2.56 -37.24 -7.62
C ALA A 195 1.89 -35.98 -7.04
N GLU A 196 1.38 -36.05 -5.81
CA GLU A 196 0.79 -34.89 -5.12
C GLU A 196 1.84 -33.80 -4.85
N LEU A 197 3.07 -34.17 -4.50
CA LEU A 197 4.15 -33.20 -4.31
C LEU A 197 4.50 -32.45 -5.61
N LEU A 198 4.53 -33.15 -6.75
CA LEU A 198 4.76 -32.53 -8.07
C LEU A 198 3.59 -31.62 -8.48
N GLU A 199 2.35 -31.96 -8.12
CA GLU A 199 1.21 -31.09 -8.36
C GLU A 199 1.28 -29.81 -7.52
N LEU A 200 1.60 -29.94 -6.23
CA LEU A 200 1.82 -28.79 -5.35
C LEU A 200 2.97 -27.91 -5.85
N GLU A 201 4.07 -28.49 -6.32
CA GLU A 201 5.18 -27.73 -6.91
C GLU A 201 4.72 -26.90 -8.11
N ARG A 202 3.93 -27.49 -9.01
CA ARG A 202 3.41 -26.79 -10.20
C ARG A 202 2.49 -25.64 -9.82
N GLU A 203 1.61 -25.86 -8.85
CA GLU A 203 0.66 -24.86 -8.35
C GLU A 203 1.40 -23.68 -7.71
N PHE A 204 2.29 -23.94 -6.75
CA PHE A 204 3.06 -22.87 -6.10
C PHE A 204 4.03 -22.16 -7.05
N SER A 205 4.58 -22.86 -8.05
CA SER A 205 5.36 -22.25 -9.14
C SER A 205 4.52 -21.35 -10.06
N ARG A 206 3.21 -21.60 -10.21
CA ARG A 206 2.29 -20.68 -10.91
C ARG A 206 2.06 -19.44 -10.06
N ARG A 207 1.66 -19.61 -8.79
CA ARG A 207 1.41 -18.50 -7.86
C ARG A 207 2.62 -17.57 -7.74
N TRP A 208 3.83 -18.11 -7.64
CA TRP A 208 5.06 -17.30 -7.59
C TRP A 208 5.31 -16.48 -8.87
N ARG A 209 4.92 -17.02 -10.05
CA ARG A 209 5.02 -16.25 -11.30
C ARG A 209 3.98 -15.14 -11.36
N ASP A 210 2.78 -15.39 -10.86
CA ASP A 210 1.70 -14.41 -10.86
C ASP A 210 2.02 -13.27 -9.87
N GLU A 211 2.61 -13.58 -8.71
CA GLU A 211 3.11 -12.58 -7.76
C GLU A 211 4.13 -11.63 -8.41
N LYS A 212 5.17 -12.16 -9.07
CA LYS A 212 6.14 -11.34 -9.81
C LYS A 212 5.50 -10.49 -10.90
N ARG A 213 4.53 -11.06 -11.63
CA ARG A 213 3.79 -10.33 -12.67
C ARG A 213 2.93 -9.21 -12.09
N ASP A 214 2.38 -9.39 -10.89
CA ASP A 214 1.61 -8.35 -10.23
C ASP A 214 2.49 -7.17 -9.81
N ILE A 215 3.67 -7.47 -9.23
CA ILE A 215 4.69 -6.46 -8.93
C ILE A 215 5.11 -5.71 -10.19
N ASP A 216 5.35 -6.43 -11.29
CA ASP A 216 5.72 -5.81 -12.57
C ASP A 216 4.57 -4.97 -13.16
N ARG A 217 3.32 -5.41 -13.02
CA ARG A 217 2.13 -4.67 -13.47
C ARG A 217 1.96 -3.37 -12.67
N LYS A 218 2.00 -3.45 -11.34
CA LYS A 218 1.89 -2.30 -10.44
C LYS A 218 3.00 -1.27 -10.70
N ALA A 219 4.21 -1.74 -11.01
CA ALA A 219 5.34 -0.88 -11.36
C ALA A 219 5.33 -0.37 -12.83
N GLY A 220 4.30 -0.69 -13.62
CA GLY A 220 4.26 -0.34 -15.06
C GLY A 220 5.32 -1.05 -15.92
N ARG A 221 6.02 -2.05 -15.38
CA ARG A 221 7.09 -2.82 -16.03
C ARG A 221 6.59 -4.02 -16.84
N ALA A 222 5.28 -4.24 -16.89
CA ALA A 222 4.70 -5.33 -17.66
C ALA A 222 5.09 -5.22 -19.14
N ALA A 223 5.92 -6.16 -19.62
CA ALA A 223 6.31 -6.24 -21.02
C ALA A 223 5.05 -6.30 -21.90
N GLY A 224 4.90 -5.30 -22.78
CA GLY A 224 3.72 -5.09 -23.61
C GLY A 224 3.34 -6.33 -24.42
N SER A 225 2.42 -7.12 -23.90
CA SER A 225 1.75 -8.17 -24.66
C SER A 225 0.64 -7.51 -25.47
N ARG A 226 1.01 -6.89 -26.60
CA ARG A 226 0.05 -6.49 -27.63
C ARG A 226 -0.55 -7.75 -28.22
N VAL A 227 -1.75 -8.12 -27.78
CA VAL A 227 -2.58 -9.08 -28.52
C VAL A 227 -3.11 -8.34 -29.75
N LEU A 228 -2.41 -8.48 -30.88
CA LEU A 228 -2.93 -8.09 -32.18
C LEU A 228 -4.05 -9.09 -32.54
N VAL A 229 -5.28 -8.74 -32.19
CA VAL A 229 -6.45 -9.41 -32.76
C VAL A 229 -6.50 -9.01 -34.23
N GLY A 230 -6.04 -9.91 -35.11
CA GLY A 230 -6.22 -9.75 -36.54
C GLY A 230 -7.71 -9.84 -36.86
N MET A 231 -8.36 -8.69 -37.09
CA MET A 231 -9.62 -8.64 -37.81
C MET A 231 -9.34 -9.08 -39.25
N SER A 232 -9.71 -10.32 -39.57
CA SER A 232 -9.80 -10.79 -40.94
C SER A 232 -10.88 -10.00 -41.66
N ALA A 233 -10.50 -9.36 -42.76
CA ALA A 233 -11.36 -8.62 -43.68
C ALA A 233 -12.28 -9.54 -44.49
#